data_AF-A0A1F9RYN3-F1
#
_entry.id   AF-A0A1F9RYN3-F1
#
_cell.length_a   1.000
_cell.length_b   1.000
_cell.length_c   1.000
_cell.angle_alpha   90.00
_cell.angle_beta   90.00
_cell.angle_gamma   90.00
#
_symmetry.space_group_name_H-M   'P 1'
#
loop_
_entity.id
_entity.type
_entity.pdbx_description
1 polymer ?
#
loop_
_entity_poly.entity_id
_entity_poly.type
_entity_poly.pdbx_seq_one_letter_code
_entity_poly.pdbx_strand_id
1 'polypeptide(L)'
;MRRNRERFPDDFMFELTVEEAEMVVPQNAAPSPRSLLGGHLPFVFTQEGIAMLSGVLRSPRAVRANIEIMRAFVYAKTRERWRGAALTKLEELERRFLGHDRDIARLFEALRDLMDPPEKPRRKIGFQTD
;
A
#
# COMPACT_ATOMS: atom_id res chain seq x y z
N MET A 1 18.26 -6.27 -26.71
CA MET A 1 18.61 -6.74 -25.36
C MET A 1 19.49 -7.98 -25.33
N ARG A 2 19.14 -9.06 -26.05
CA ARG A 2 19.93 -10.32 -26.06
C ARG A 2 21.44 -10.16 -26.35
N ARG A 3 21.85 -9.11 -27.07
CA ARG A 3 23.26 -8.79 -27.36
C ARG A 3 23.98 -7.95 -26.30
N ASN A 4 23.25 -7.38 -25.33
CA ASN A 4 23.76 -6.46 -24.30
C ASN A 4 23.42 -6.98 -22.88
N ARG A 5 23.35 -8.30 -22.68
CA ARG A 5 22.98 -8.89 -21.38
C ARG A 5 23.92 -8.51 -20.23
N GLU A 6 25.21 -8.31 -20.52
CA GLU A 6 26.17 -7.80 -19.53
C GLU A 6 25.79 -6.41 -18.99
N ARG A 7 25.04 -5.62 -19.76
CA ARG A 7 24.56 -4.28 -19.38
C ARG A 7 23.13 -4.29 -18.85
N PHE A 8 22.44 -5.42 -18.86
CA PHE A 8 21.07 -5.52 -18.37
C PHE A 8 20.93 -6.93 -17.83
N PRO A 9 21.19 -7.14 -16.53
CA PRO A 9 20.95 -8.42 -15.90
C PRO A 9 19.44 -8.76 -15.91
N ASP A 10 19.10 -10.01 -15.63
CA ASP A 10 17.74 -10.51 -15.80
C ASP A 10 16.70 -9.86 -14.87
N ASP A 11 17.11 -9.21 -13.78
CA ASP A 11 16.25 -8.43 -12.87
C ASP A 11 15.99 -6.99 -13.35
N PHE A 12 16.66 -6.54 -14.41
CA PHE A 12 16.53 -5.17 -14.94
C PHE A 12 15.50 -5.08 -16.08
N MET A 13 15.01 -6.22 -16.56
CA MET A 13 14.05 -6.30 -17.64
C MET A 13 13.30 -7.62 -17.62
N PHE A 14 12.11 -7.64 -18.19
CA PHE A 14 11.35 -8.86 -18.37
C PHE A 14 10.64 -8.83 -19.73
N GLU A 15 10.35 -10.02 -20.26
CA GLU A 15 9.58 -10.17 -21.49
C GLU A 15 8.09 -10.09 -21.14
N LEU A 16 7.31 -9.31 -21.90
CA LEU A 16 5.87 -9.26 -21.70
C LEU A 16 5.22 -10.61 -22.01
N THR A 17 4.10 -10.87 -21.37
CA THR A 17 3.15 -11.92 -21.77
C THR A 17 2.46 -11.55 -23.09
N VAL A 18 1.76 -12.52 -23.70
CA VAL A 18 1.01 -12.26 -24.95
C VAL A 18 -0.11 -11.26 -24.70
N GLU A 19 -0.80 -11.42 -23.57
CA GLU A 19 -1.90 -10.59 -23.13
C GLU A 19 -1.43 -9.15 -22.85
N GLU A 20 -0.28 -8.98 -22.20
CA GLU A 20 0.30 -7.64 -21.98
C GLU A 20 0.75 -6.99 -23.28
N ALA A 21 1.34 -7.77 -24.21
CA ALA A 21 1.74 -7.24 -25.51
C ALA A 21 0.53 -6.78 -26.34
N GLU A 22 -0.63 -7.43 -26.20
CA GLU A 22 -1.91 -6.99 -26.80
C GLU A 22 -2.38 -5.64 -26.28
N MET A 23 -2.11 -5.30 -25.02
CA MET A 23 -2.48 -3.99 -24.45
C MET A 23 -1.58 -2.86 -24.94
N VAL A 24 -0.31 -3.16 -25.25
CA VAL A 24 0.68 -2.17 -25.68
C VAL A 24 0.63 -1.93 -27.18
N VAL A 25 0.25 -2.95 -27.96
CA VAL A 25 0.08 -2.83 -29.41
C VAL A 25 -1.29 -2.21 -29.71
N PRO A 26 -1.37 -1.10 -30.46
CA PRO A 26 -2.66 -0.55 -30.87
C PRO A 26 -3.45 -1.60 -31.65
N GLN A 27 -4.71 -1.82 -31.28
CA GLN A 27 -5.59 -2.82 -31.92
C GLN A 27 -5.71 -2.63 -33.44
N ASN A 28 -5.48 -1.41 -33.92
CA ASN A 28 -5.58 -1.03 -35.34
C ASN A 28 -4.28 -1.24 -36.12
N ALA A 29 -3.18 -1.66 -35.48
CA ALA A 29 -1.85 -1.67 -36.09
C ALA A 29 -1.49 -2.99 -36.79
N ALA A 30 -2.05 -4.14 -36.38
CA ALA A 30 -1.76 -5.44 -37.01
C ALA A 30 -2.81 -6.53 -36.70
N PRO A 31 -2.86 -7.61 -37.52
CA PRO A 31 -3.69 -8.78 -37.26
C PRO A 31 -3.32 -9.55 -35.98
N SER A 32 -2.07 -9.41 -35.52
CA SER A 32 -1.63 -9.92 -34.22
C SER A 32 -0.45 -9.10 -33.68
N PRO A 33 -0.32 -8.93 -32.35
CA PRO A 33 0.79 -8.22 -31.72
C PRO A 33 2.14 -8.85 -32.06
N ARG A 34 2.17 -10.19 -32.10
CA ARG A 34 3.39 -10.95 -32.42
C ARG A 34 3.89 -10.67 -33.84
N SER A 35 2.98 -10.45 -34.79
CA SER A 35 3.33 -10.05 -36.16
C SER A 35 3.96 -8.66 -36.21
N LEU A 36 3.36 -7.69 -35.50
CA LEU A 36 3.89 -6.32 -35.44
C LEU A 36 5.26 -6.22 -34.74
N LEU A 37 5.49 -7.10 -33.76
CA LEU A 37 6.71 -7.12 -32.95
C LEU A 37 7.81 -8.04 -33.52
N GLY A 38 7.67 -8.50 -34.77
CA GLY A 38 8.70 -9.27 -35.46
C GLY A 38 8.85 -10.70 -34.95
N GLY A 39 7.77 -11.31 -34.46
CA GLY A 39 7.72 -12.72 -34.03
C GLY A 39 8.09 -12.96 -32.56
N HIS A 40 8.54 -11.93 -31.84
CA HIS A 40 8.97 -12.02 -30.44
C HIS A 40 8.19 -11.08 -29.54
N LEU A 41 8.08 -11.42 -28.26
CA LEU A 41 7.49 -10.52 -27.27
C LEU A 41 8.54 -9.47 -26.86
N PRO A 42 8.11 -8.24 -26.56
CA PRO A 42 9.05 -7.17 -26.28
C PRO A 42 9.57 -7.30 -24.85
N PHE A 43 10.85 -6.95 -24.67
CA PHE A 43 11.40 -6.74 -23.33
C PHE A 43 11.08 -5.33 -22.86
N VAL A 44 10.57 -5.22 -21.64
CA VAL A 44 10.35 -3.96 -20.92
C VAL A 44 11.31 -3.87 -19.75
N PHE A 45 11.61 -2.65 -19.32
CA PHE A 45 12.59 -2.39 -18.27
C PHE A 45 11.93 -2.13 -16.93
N THR A 46 12.59 -2.57 -15.87
CA THR A 46 12.29 -2.13 -14.50
C THR A 46 12.80 -0.71 -14.26
N GLN A 47 12.54 -0.17 -13.08
CA GLN A 47 13.07 1.15 -12.70
C GLN A 47 14.61 1.16 -12.76
N GLU A 48 15.24 0.09 -12.26
CA GLU A 48 16.69 -0.11 -12.27
C GLU A 48 17.20 -0.24 -13.71
N GLY A 49 16.48 -0.96 -14.57
CA GLY A 49 16.76 -1.05 -16.00
C GLY A 49 16.74 0.31 -16.72
N ILE A 50 15.75 1.15 -16.42
CA ILE A 50 15.62 2.50 -17.01
C ILE A 50 16.74 3.41 -16.50
N ALA A 51 17.10 3.31 -15.23
CA ALA A 51 18.26 4.02 -14.69
C ALA A 51 19.55 3.63 -15.45
N MET A 52 19.75 2.35 -15.75
CA MET A 52 20.89 1.90 -16.54
C MET A 52 20.82 2.37 -18.01
N LEU A 53 19.63 2.38 -18.60
CA LEU A 53 19.38 2.88 -19.95
C LEU A 53 19.75 4.38 -20.09
N SER A 54 19.59 5.16 -19.02
CA SER A 54 19.92 6.59 -19.00
C SER A 54 21.39 6.89 -19.30
N GLY A 55 22.31 5.96 -18.97
CA GLY A 55 23.73 6.09 -19.32
C GLY A 55 24.05 5.74 -20.77
N VAL A 56 23.14 5.03 -21.46
CA VAL A 56 23.32 4.59 -22.86
C VAL A 56 22.69 5.57 -23.84
N LEU A 57 21.50 6.09 -23.51
CA LEU A 57 20.77 7.00 -24.39
C LEU A 57 21.25 8.45 -24.21
N ARG A 58 21.84 9.01 -25.26
CA ARG A 58 22.47 10.34 -25.22
C ARG A 58 21.69 11.46 -25.91
N SER A 59 20.57 11.16 -26.56
CA SER A 59 19.81 12.20 -27.28
C SER A 59 19.12 13.13 -26.27
N PRO A 60 19.04 14.46 -26.54
CA PRO A 60 18.37 15.38 -25.63
C PRO A 60 16.90 15.01 -25.34
N ARG A 61 16.21 14.41 -26.32
CA ARG A 61 14.86 13.88 -26.14
C ARG A 61 14.82 12.69 -25.19
N ALA A 62 15.72 11.72 -25.34
CA ALA A 62 15.77 10.54 -24.48
C ALA A 62 16.16 10.90 -23.04
N VAL A 63 17.10 11.83 -22.86
CA VAL A 63 17.49 12.32 -21.53
C VAL A 63 16.29 12.92 -20.80
N ARG A 64 15.51 13.79 -21.47
CA ARG A 64 14.30 14.37 -20.87
C ARG A 64 13.25 13.32 -20.53
N ALA A 65 12.99 12.37 -21.44
CA ALA A 65 12.03 11.30 -21.19
C ALA A 65 12.44 10.46 -19.96
N ASN A 66 13.72 10.09 -19.86
CA ASN A 66 14.22 9.33 -18.72
C ASN A 66 14.08 10.08 -17.40
N ILE A 67 14.33 11.40 -17.39
CA ILE A 67 14.13 12.25 -16.19
C ILE A 67 12.66 12.19 -15.73
N GLU A 68 11.72 12.36 -16.66
CA GLU A 68 10.28 12.33 -16.32
C GLU A 68 9.82 10.96 -15.84
N ILE A 69 10.31 9.89 -16.47
CA ILE A 69 10.04 8.51 -16.04
C ILE A 69 10.56 8.28 -14.62
N MET A 70 11.80 8.68 -14.32
CA MET A 70 12.37 8.52 -12.98
C MET A 70 11.61 9.33 -11.92
N ARG A 71 11.15 10.55 -12.26
CA ARG A 71 10.28 11.36 -11.37
C ARG A 71 8.98 10.64 -11.05
N ALA A 72 8.34 10.04 -12.06
CA ALA A 72 7.10 9.29 -11.87
C ALA A 72 7.30 8.09 -10.92
N PHE A 73 8.40 7.33 -11.08
CA PHE A 73 8.72 6.21 -10.19
C PHE A 73 8.97 6.65 -8.75
N VAL A 74 9.76 7.70 -8.54
CA VAL A 74 10.02 8.26 -7.20
C VAL A 74 8.71 8.71 -6.55
N TYR A 75 7.83 9.36 -7.31
CA TYR A 75 6.52 9.79 -6.83
C TYR A 75 5.64 8.61 -6.40
N ALA A 76 5.54 7.57 -7.24
CA ALA A 76 4.75 6.38 -6.95
C ALA A 76 5.25 5.67 -5.69
N LYS A 77 6.56 5.46 -5.58
CA LYS A 77 7.19 4.82 -4.41
C LYS A 77 6.96 5.61 -3.11
N THR A 78 7.01 6.95 -3.19
CA THR A 78 6.76 7.81 -2.02
C THR A 78 5.31 7.69 -1.55
N ARG A 79 4.35 7.64 -2.50
CA ARG A 79 2.94 7.44 -2.18
C ARG A 79 2.67 6.07 -1.55
N GLU A 80 3.28 5.01 -2.06
CA GLU A 80 3.13 3.66 -1.51
C GLU A 80 3.63 3.58 -0.06
N ARG A 81 4.81 4.15 0.21
CA ARG A 81 5.37 4.23 1.57
C ARG A 81 4.45 5.02 2.52
N TRP A 82 3.91 6.14 2.04
CA TRP A 82 2.97 6.93 2.84
C TRP A 82 1.69 6.15 3.15
N ARG A 83 1.15 5.40 2.19
CA ARG A 83 -0.03 4.53 2.40
C ARG A 83 0.22 3.50 3.49
N GLY A 84 1.38 2.85 3.50
CA GLY A 84 1.75 1.90 4.53
C GLY A 84 1.77 2.54 5.93
N ALA A 85 2.46 3.68 6.06
CA ALA A 85 2.54 4.42 7.33
C ALA A 85 1.16 4.91 7.82
N ALA A 86 0.30 5.38 6.91
CA ALA A 86 -1.05 5.82 7.22
C ALA A 86 -1.93 4.66 7.75
N LEU A 87 -1.84 3.47 7.13
CA LEU A 87 -2.55 2.28 7.59
C LEU A 87 -2.13 1.87 9.01
N THR A 88 -0.82 1.84 9.28
CA THR A 88 -0.32 1.54 10.63
C THR A 88 -0.83 2.55 11.67
N LYS A 89 -0.88 3.84 11.32
CA LYS A 89 -1.40 4.86 12.24
C LYS A 89 -2.90 4.72 12.48
N LEU A 90 -3.66 4.31 11.46
CA LEU A 90 -5.09 4.04 11.57
C LEU A 90 -5.36 2.86 12.52
N GLU A 91 -4.60 1.76 12.40
CA GLU A 91 -4.70 0.60 13.30
C GLU A 91 -4.34 0.94 14.76
N GLU A 92 -3.39 1.85 14.96
CA GLU A 92 -3.05 2.36 16.31
C GLU A 92 -4.20 3.19 16.88
N LEU A 93 -4.81 4.05 16.07
CA LEU A 93 -5.96 4.88 16.45
C LEU A 93 -7.15 3.99 16.85
N GLU A 94 -7.50 3.01 16.01
CA GLU A 94 -8.60 2.07 16.25
C GLU A 94 -8.41 1.31 17.58
N ARG A 95 -7.20 0.81 17.85
CA ARG A 95 -6.87 0.16 19.13
C ARG A 95 -7.07 1.08 20.35
N ARG A 96 -6.70 2.35 20.24
CA ARG A 96 -6.90 3.32 21.32
C ARG A 96 -8.38 3.60 21.58
N PHE A 97 -9.17 3.76 20.52
CA PHE A 97 -10.63 3.94 20.64
C PHE A 97 -11.31 2.76 21.31
N LEU A 98 -10.98 1.53 20.91
CA LEU A 98 -11.50 0.31 21.58
C LEU A 98 -11.12 0.22 23.06
N GLY A 99 -9.96 0.76 23.44
CA GLY A 99 -9.57 0.88 24.84
C GLY A 99 -10.45 1.87 25.62
N HIS A 100 -10.76 3.01 25.03
CA HIS A 100 -11.55 4.06 25.67
C HIS A 100 -12.99 3.60 25.99
N ASP A 101 -13.62 2.79 25.15
CA ASP A 101 -14.98 2.28 25.42
C ASP A 101 -15.06 1.51 26.74
N ARG A 102 -14.02 0.73 27.06
CA ARG A 102 -13.94 -0.01 28.33
C ARG A 102 -13.73 0.92 29.52
N ASP A 103 -12.90 1.93 29.36
CA ASP A 103 -12.63 2.90 30.42
C ASP A 103 -13.86 3.78 30.70
N ILE A 104 -14.61 4.16 29.65
CA ILE A 104 -15.89 4.87 29.78
C ILE A 104 -16.91 4.02 30.53
N ALA A 105 -17.04 2.73 30.19
CA ALA A 105 -17.96 1.82 30.90
C ALA A 105 -17.63 1.73 32.40
N ARG A 106 -16.34 1.61 32.74
CA ARG A 106 -15.87 1.58 34.14
C ARG A 106 -16.15 2.88 34.88
N LEU A 107 -15.96 4.03 34.23
CA LEU A 107 -16.29 5.33 34.83
C LEU A 107 -17.79 5.44 35.15
N PHE A 108 -18.65 4.94 34.26
CA PHE A 108 -20.10 4.92 34.48
C PHE A 108 -20.54 3.93 35.57
N GLU A 109 -19.84 2.82 35.76
CA GLU A 109 -20.06 1.92 36.90
C GLU A 109 -19.66 2.61 38.21
N ALA A 110 -18.46 3.18 38.27
CA ALA A 110 -17.99 3.89 39.46
C ALA A 110 -18.88 5.09 39.85
N LEU A 111 -19.42 5.81 38.86
CA LEU A 111 -20.40 6.88 39.11
C LEU A 111 -21.73 6.34 39.66
N ARG A 112 -22.19 5.16 39.20
CA ARG A 112 -23.40 4.51 39.74
C ARG A 112 -23.19 4.10 41.19
N ASP A 113 -22.07 3.47 41.50
CA ASP A 113 -21.73 3.06 42.86
C ASP A 113 -21.65 4.25 43.84
N LEU A 114 -21.24 5.43 43.35
CA LEU A 114 -21.20 6.66 44.16
C LEU A 114 -22.58 7.31 44.35
N MET A 115 -23.50 7.12 43.40
CA MET A 115 -24.86 7.65 43.45
C MET A 115 -25.83 6.75 44.20
N ASP A 116 -25.51 5.46 44.37
CA ASP A 116 -26.37 4.55 45.12
C ASP A 116 -26.27 4.84 46.63
N PRO A 117 -27.38 5.19 47.29
CA PRO A 117 -27.36 5.47 48.72
C PRO A 117 -27.03 4.18 49.49
N PRO A 118 -26.21 4.25 50.56
CA PRO A 118 -25.84 3.07 51.33
C PRO A 118 -27.10 2.37 51.84
N GLU A 119 -27.17 1.04 51.66
CA GLU A 119 -28.29 0.24 52.15
C GLU A 119 -28.46 0.50 53.65
N LYS A 120 -29.56 1.17 54.02
CA LYS A 120 -29.87 1.43 55.43
C LYS A 120 -30.04 0.08 56.12
N PRO A 121 -29.32 -0.18 57.23
CA PRO A 121 -29.44 -1.45 57.94
C PRO A 121 -30.92 -1.65 58.31
N ARG A 122 -31.49 -2.76 57.83
CA ARG A 122 -32.89 -3.09 58.11
C ARG A 122 -33.03 -3.29 59.62
N ARG A 123 -33.74 -2.38 60.27
CA ARG A 123 -34.06 -2.48 61.69
C ARG A 123 -34.86 -3.78 61.88
N LYS A 124 -34.31 -4.77 62.60
CA LYS A 124 -35.06 -5.98 62.96
C LYS A 124 -36.21 -5.54 63.86
N ILE A 125 -37.44 -5.59 63.34
CA ILE A 125 -38.65 -5.34 64.11
C ILE A 125 -39.10 -6.70 64.67
N GLY A 126 -38.96 -6.87 65.98
CA GLY A 126 -39.37 -8.08 66.70
C GLY A 126 -38.92 -8.03 68.15
N PHE A 127 -39.73 -8.59 69.05
CA PHE A 127 -39.49 -8.62 70.49
C PHE A 127 -38.17 -9.35 70.80
N GLN A 128 -37.27 -8.66 71.52
CA GLN A 128 -36.17 -9.31 72.23
C GLN A 128 -36.72 -9.67 73.61
N THR A 129 -36.86 -10.96 73.87
CA THR A 129 -37.12 -11.48 75.23
C THR A 129 -35.82 -11.44 76.02
N ASP A 130 -35.89 -10.88 77.23
CA ASP A 130 -34.81 -10.83 78.23
C ASP A 130 -34.27 -12.21 78.62
#